data_AF-A0A8B8E181-F1
#
_entry.id   AF-A0A8B8E181-F1
#
_cell.length_a   1.000
_cell.length_b   1.000
_cell.length_c   1.000
_cell.angle_alpha   90.00
_cell.angle_beta   90.00
_cell.angle_gamma   90.00
#
_symmetry.space_group_name_H-M   'P 1'
#
loop_
_entity.id
_entity.type
_entity.pdbx_description
1 polymer ?
#
loop_
_entity_poly.entity_id
_entity_poly.type
_entity_poly.pdbx_seq_one_letter_code
_entity_poly.pdbx_strand_id
1 'polypeptide(L)'
;MDTDPKFRPASVMSLRTKIREDHLTCPICMEGFDKPKALPCVHSFCQGCLTDFIVSRGYETKGQFPCPVCQKETIIPAGGVGNFPDNHLLSSLLDTVEKKPTVPPRHGGISGNDPRSSGGLYPLAPAGFPSSVNQASTTSAPCSENLLLKVGHYGPTIADFMKPYGLAIGRNGEYVVTDLAGSRVLVFANAGELIGRFSCDCKISGVTMTKDNSILLAVNGAGSAIMRLYNMDGHVLQTIGDYYRYDKPSGIAQTSDYKTIISNLGGNNIYVFTHQNKMSVKFGWHGSGDKHFDGPNFLAVDSKDHIVVSDSGNDCIKIFDTAGNFKRKLVHFLSHGGVSRQEG
;
A
#
# COMPACT_ATOMS: atom_id res chain seq x y z
N MET A 1 -17.61 36.92 -23.29
CA MET A 1 -17.45 35.92 -24.36
C MET A 1 -16.68 34.77 -23.75
N ASP A 2 -17.43 33.88 -23.12
CA ASP A 2 -16.94 32.68 -22.47
C ASP A 2 -16.50 31.65 -23.51
N THR A 3 -15.34 31.04 -23.31
CA THR A 3 -15.01 29.75 -23.90
C THR A 3 -14.30 28.89 -22.86
N ASP A 4 -15.08 28.04 -22.20
CA ASP A 4 -14.64 26.91 -21.39
C ASP A 4 -13.71 25.95 -22.17
N PRO A 5 -12.63 25.43 -21.55
CA PRO A 5 -11.97 24.24 -22.03
C PRO A 5 -12.71 22.99 -21.52
N LYS A 6 -13.19 22.20 -22.49
CA LYS A 6 -13.92 20.94 -22.36
C LYS A 6 -13.36 20.02 -21.27
N PHE A 7 -14.17 19.80 -20.24
CA PHE A 7 -14.08 18.69 -19.30
C PHE A 7 -14.14 17.36 -20.06
N ARG A 8 -13.07 16.56 -20.01
CA ARG A 8 -13.10 15.15 -20.46
C ARG A 8 -13.40 14.27 -19.24
N PRO A 9 -14.47 13.47 -19.23
CA PRO A 9 -14.72 12.56 -18.12
C PRO A 9 -13.62 11.47 -18.08
N ALA A 10 -13.26 11.07 -16.85
CA ALA A 10 -12.36 9.96 -16.59
C ALA A 10 -12.84 8.70 -17.33
N SER A 11 -11.90 8.01 -17.99
CA SER A 11 -12.13 6.77 -18.73
C SER A 11 -12.83 5.73 -17.85
N VAL A 12 -14.08 5.41 -18.16
CA VAL A 12 -14.81 4.30 -17.54
C VAL A 12 -14.05 3.01 -17.86
N MET A 13 -13.45 2.37 -16.85
CA MET A 13 -12.75 1.11 -17.06
C MET A 13 -13.71 0.04 -17.57
N SER A 14 -13.28 -0.71 -18.58
CA SER A 14 -14.06 -1.83 -19.13
C SER A 14 -14.32 -2.88 -18.06
N LEU A 15 -15.51 -3.51 -18.06
CA LEU A 15 -15.85 -4.63 -17.19
C LEU A 15 -14.79 -5.75 -17.24
N ARG A 16 -14.16 -5.95 -18.42
CA ARG A 16 -13.04 -6.90 -18.58
C ARG A 16 -11.82 -6.51 -17.75
N THR A 17 -11.48 -5.22 -17.75
CA THR A 17 -10.37 -4.65 -16.96
C THR A 17 -10.67 -4.78 -15.47
N LYS A 18 -11.91 -4.48 -15.06
CA LYS A 18 -12.35 -4.58 -13.67
C LYS A 18 -12.32 -6.01 -13.13
N ILE A 19 -12.85 -6.98 -13.88
CA ILE A 19 -12.81 -8.41 -13.48
C ILE A 19 -11.38 -8.93 -13.40
N ARG A 20 -10.50 -8.50 -14.32
CA ARG A 20 -9.09 -8.87 -14.31
C ARG A 20 -8.39 -8.35 -13.06
N GLU A 21 -8.52 -7.06 -12.79
CA GLU A 21 -7.83 -6.37 -11.69
C GLU A 21 -8.38 -6.72 -10.30
N ASP A 22 -9.67 -7.04 -10.17
CA ASP A 22 -10.31 -7.32 -8.88
C ASP A 22 -10.23 -8.79 -8.45
N HIS A 23 -10.13 -9.72 -9.41
CA HIS A 23 -10.35 -11.15 -9.14
C HIS A 23 -9.32 -12.10 -9.74
N LEU A 24 -8.47 -11.64 -10.67
CA LEU A 24 -7.55 -12.51 -11.42
C LEU A 24 -6.08 -12.09 -11.31
N THR A 25 -5.74 -11.29 -10.31
CA THR A 25 -4.36 -10.86 -10.02
C THR A 25 -3.76 -11.58 -8.82
N CYS A 26 -2.48 -11.91 -8.93
CA CYS A 26 -1.69 -12.46 -7.84
C CYS A 26 -1.44 -11.43 -6.74
N PRO A 27 -1.72 -11.71 -5.46
CA PRO A 27 -1.51 -10.73 -4.38
C PRO A 27 -0.03 -10.41 -4.06
N ILE A 28 0.93 -11.10 -4.68
CA ILE A 28 2.36 -10.84 -4.48
C ILE A 28 2.92 -9.94 -5.59
N CYS A 29 2.73 -10.29 -6.87
CA CYS A 29 3.22 -9.47 -7.99
C CYS A 29 2.21 -8.45 -8.50
N MET A 30 0.94 -8.55 -8.12
CA MET A 30 -0.19 -7.73 -8.58
C MET A 30 -0.42 -7.77 -10.10
N GLU A 31 0.18 -8.74 -10.79
CA GLU A 31 -0.07 -9.05 -12.20
C GLU A 31 -1.06 -10.22 -12.33
N GLY A 32 -1.52 -10.52 -13.55
CA GLY A 32 -2.35 -11.70 -13.81
C GLY A 32 -1.67 -12.98 -13.34
N PHE A 33 -2.43 -13.95 -12.82
CA PHE A 33 -1.83 -15.18 -12.32
C PHE A 33 -1.06 -15.95 -13.39
N ASP A 34 0.21 -16.24 -13.12
CA ASP A 34 1.01 -17.22 -13.83
C ASP A 34 1.21 -18.45 -12.94
N LYS A 35 0.72 -19.62 -13.40
CA LYS A 35 0.71 -20.90 -12.65
C LYS A 35 0.22 -20.72 -11.20
N PRO A 36 -1.07 -20.40 -10.99
CA PRO A 36 -1.61 -20.11 -9.67
C PRO A 36 -1.65 -21.36 -8.77
N LYS A 37 -0.91 -21.29 -7.66
CA LYS A 37 -0.90 -22.28 -6.57
C LYS A 37 -1.87 -21.87 -5.47
N ALA A 38 -2.78 -22.77 -5.09
CA ALA A 38 -3.74 -22.57 -4.01
C ALA A 38 -3.20 -23.09 -2.69
N LEU A 39 -3.23 -22.24 -1.66
CA LEU A 39 -2.92 -22.65 -0.28
C LEU A 39 -4.14 -23.30 0.39
N PRO A 40 -3.97 -24.03 1.51
CA PRO A 40 -5.07 -24.58 2.31
C PRO A 40 -6.04 -23.52 2.87
N CYS A 41 -5.62 -22.25 2.89
CA CYS A 41 -6.47 -21.11 3.24
C CYS A 41 -7.23 -20.52 2.05
N VAL A 42 -7.31 -21.24 0.92
CA VAL A 42 -7.94 -20.88 -0.36
C VAL A 42 -7.37 -19.65 -1.08
N HIS A 43 -6.38 -18.97 -0.52
CA HIS A 43 -5.64 -17.92 -1.23
C HIS A 43 -4.72 -18.52 -2.28
N SER A 44 -4.69 -17.91 -3.47
CA SER A 44 -3.88 -18.34 -4.60
C SER A 44 -2.78 -17.34 -4.91
N PHE A 45 -1.62 -17.83 -5.38
CA PHE A 45 -0.43 -17.03 -5.72
C PHE A 45 0.27 -17.62 -6.93
N CYS A 46 1.00 -16.82 -7.73
CA CYS A 46 1.88 -17.39 -8.76
C CYS A 46 2.92 -18.31 -8.11
N GLN A 47 3.20 -19.46 -8.74
CA GLN A 47 4.20 -20.40 -8.22
C GLN A 47 5.56 -19.73 -7.96
N GLY A 48 6.02 -18.89 -8.90
CA GLY A 48 7.28 -18.14 -8.78
C GLY A 48 7.26 -17.17 -7.60
N CYS A 49 6.22 -16.34 -7.51
CA CYS A 49 6.08 -15.36 -6.44
C CYS A 49 6.03 -15.98 -5.04
N LEU A 50 5.36 -17.13 -4.90
CA LEU A 50 5.28 -17.84 -3.63
C LEU A 50 6.63 -18.49 -3.26
N THR A 51 7.37 -18.98 -4.25
CA THR A 51 8.74 -19.49 -4.06
C THR A 51 9.66 -18.36 -3.56
N ASP A 52 9.65 -17.22 -4.23
CA ASP A 52 10.49 -16.06 -3.84
C ASP A 52 10.14 -15.54 -2.44
N PHE A 53 8.85 -15.52 -2.09
CA PHE A 53 8.40 -15.12 -0.75
C PHE A 53 8.96 -16.03 0.35
N ILE A 54 9.00 -17.34 0.11
CA ILE A 54 9.50 -18.35 1.05
C ILE A 54 11.03 -18.26 1.17
N VAL A 55 11.73 -18.18 0.03
CA VAL A 55 13.20 -18.11 -0.03
C VAL A 55 13.72 -16.82 0.60
N SER A 56 13.19 -15.66 0.18
CA SER A 56 13.66 -14.33 0.61
C SER A 56 13.50 -14.07 2.12
N ARG A 57 12.61 -14.82 2.78
CA ARG A 57 12.35 -14.72 4.23
C ARG A 57 12.91 -15.89 5.03
N GLY A 58 13.62 -16.82 4.38
CA GLY A 58 14.28 -17.96 5.02
C GLY A 58 13.33 -19.01 5.60
N TYR A 59 12.08 -19.09 5.11
CA TYR A 59 11.09 -20.04 5.63
C TYR A 59 11.36 -21.49 5.21
N GLU A 60 12.21 -21.71 4.21
CA GLU A 60 12.60 -23.05 3.76
C GLU A 60 13.18 -23.91 4.89
N THR A 61 13.99 -23.30 5.76
CA THR A 61 14.61 -23.99 6.91
C THR A 61 13.62 -24.34 8.02
N LYS A 62 12.46 -23.66 8.06
CA LYS A 62 11.42 -23.87 9.07
C LYS A 62 10.34 -24.86 8.62
N GLY A 63 10.27 -25.18 7.31
CA GLY A 63 9.26 -26.08 6.74
C GLY A 63 7.82 -25.53 6.75
N GLN A 64 7.60 -24.32 7.27
CA GLN A 64 6.29 -23.66 7.32
C GLN A 64 6.43 -22.15 7.12
N PHE A 65 5.38 -21.53 6.59
CA PHE A 65 5.32 -20.09 6.36
C PHE A 65 3.89 -19.56 6.59
N PRO A 66 3.74 -18.28 6.98
CA PRO A 66 2.43 -17.64 7.07
C PRO A 66 1.94 -17.25 5.68
N CYS A 67 0.65 -17.50 5.38
CA CYS A 67 0.02 -17.01 4.16
C CYS A 67 0.18 -15.48 4.05
N PRO A 68 0.66 -14.92 2.91
CA PRO A 68 0.84 -13.48 2.73
C PRO A 68 -0.42 -12.62 2.93
N VAL A 69 -1.61 -13.21 2.71
CA VAL A 69 -2.89 -12.50 2.75
C VAL A 69 -3.56 -12.63 4.12
N CYS A 70 -3.69 -13.85 4.65
CA CYS A 70 -4.48 -14.11 5.86
C CYS A 70 -3.65 -14.53 7.09
N GLN A 71 -2.32 -14.59 6.95
CA GLN A 71 -1.38 -15.00 8.01
C GLN A 71 -1.57 -16.42 8.56
N LYS A 72 -2.50 -17.22 8.03
CA LYS A 72 -2.67 -18.63 8.42
C LYS A 72 -1.38 -19.41 8.13
N GLU A 73 -0.85 -20.08 9.15
CA GLU A 73 0.34 -20.93 9.00
C GLU A 73 0.05 -22.06 8.01
N THR A 74 0.99 -22.26 7.09
CA THR A 74 0.90 -23.27 6.03
C THR A 74 2.21 -24.06 5.98
N ILE A 75 2.09 -25.38 5.92
CA ILE A 75 3.22 -26.30 5.79
C ILE A 75 3.65 -26.35 4.32
N ILE A 76 4.96 -26.32 4.09
CA ILE A 76 5.55 -26.47 2.75
C ILE A 76 5.50 -27.97 2.38
N PRO A 77 4.85 -28.38 1.28
CA PRO A 77 4.81 -29.76 0.84
C PRO A 77 6.21 -30.33 0.57
N ALA A 78 6.38 -31.64 0.74
CA ALA A 78 7.58 -32.34 0.28
C ALA A 78 7.71 -32.14 -1.24
N GLY A 79 8.81 -31.53 -1.71
CA GLY A 79 9.00 -31.11 -3.11
C GLY A 79 8.75 -29.61 -3.36
N GLY A 80 8.47 -28.82 -2.31
CA GLY A 80 8.41 -27.36 -2.38
C GLY A 80 7.09 -26.82 -2.91
N VAL A 81 7.13 -25.54 -3.34
CA VAL A 81 5.93 -24.78 -3.72
C VAL A 81 5.19 -25.36 -4.93
N GLY A 82 5.90 -26.07 -5.82
CA GLY A 82 5.31 -26.70 -7.00
C GLY A 82 4.21 -27.72 -6.67
N ASN A 83 4.24 -28.30 -5.48
CA ASN A 83 3.33 -29.36 -5.03
C ASN A 83 2.06 -28.83 -4.33
N PHE A 84 1.87 -27.51 -4.25
CA PHE A 84 0.54 -26.97 -3.94
C PHE A 84 -0.43 -27.22 -5.11
N PRO A 85 -1.74 -27.43 -4.85
CA PRO A 85 -2.74 -27.60 -5.89
C PRO A 85 -2.80 -26.40 -6.85
N ASP A 86 -2.93 -26.68 -8.15
CA ASP A 86 -3.19 -25.65 -9.15
C ASP A 86 -4.65 -25.19 -9.08
N ASN A 87 -4.88 -23.88 -9.20
CA ASN A 87 -6.22 -23.34 -9.28
C ASN A 87 -6.68 -23.23 -10.74
N HIS A 88 -7.18 -24.35 -11.29
CA HIS A 88 -7.63 -24.43 -12.67
C HIS A 88 -8.79 -23.48 -13.02
N LEU A 89 -9.57 -23.03 -12.03
CA LEU A 89 -10.64 -22.05 -12.23
C LEU A 89 -10.06 -20.66 -12.54
N LEU A 90 -9.01 -20.24 -11.83
CA LEU A 90 -8.33 -18.96 -12.11
C LEU A 90 -7.71 -18.95 -13.51
N SER A 91 -7.06 -20.05 -13.91
CA SER A 91 -6.54 -20.20 -15.28
C SER A 91 -7.65 -20.13 -16.33
N SER A 92 -8.76 -20.85 -16.13
CA SER A 92 -9.88 -20.86 -17.09
C SER A 92 -10.59 -19.51 -17.19
N LEU A 93 -10.70 -18.78 -16.07
CA LEU A 93 -11.28 -17.44 -16.03
C LEU A 93 -10.37 -16.40 -16.68
N LEU A 94 -9.05 -16.49 -16.45
CA LEU A 94 -8.06 -15.67 -17.14
C LEU A 94 -8.16 -15.84 -18.67
N ASP A 95 -8.16 -17.09 -19.14
CA ASP A 95 -8.29 -17.41 -20.57
C ASP A 95 -9.59 -16.86 -21.18
N THR A 96 -10.68 -16.88 -20.41
CA THR A 96 -12.00 -16.40 -20.86
C THR A 96 -12.05 -14.87 -20.94
N VAL A 97 -11.40 -14.17 -20.00
CA VAL A 97 -11.30 -12.70 -19.99
C VAL A 97 -10.33 -12.20 -21.07
N GLU A 98 -9.31 -12.97 -21.41
CA GLU A 98 -8.29 -12.62 -22.41
C GLU A 98 -8.72 -12.85 -23.87
N LYS A 99 -9.73 -13.71 -24.12
CA LYS A 99 -10.28 -13.89 -25.47
C LYS A 99 -10.98 -12.62 -25.98
N LYS A 100 -10.40 -11.98 -27.01
CA LYS A 100 -11.11 -11.00 -27.87
C LYS A 100 -12.32 -11.69 -28.51
N PRO A 101 -13.47 -11.01 -28.68
CA PRO A 101 -14.56 -11.58 -29.46
C PRO A 101 -14.07 -11.76 -30.90
N THR A 102 -13.99 -13.01 -31.35
CA THR A 102 -13.82 -13.32 -32.77
C THR A 102 -15.13 -12.99 -33.47
N VAL A 103 -15.10 -12.01 -34.37
CA VAL A 103 -16.20 -11.79 -35.32
C VAL A 103 -16.15 -12.96 -36.32
N PRO A 104 -17.15 -13.84 -36.39
CA PRO A 104 -17.17 -14.85 -37.44
C PRO A 104 -17.49 -14.17 -38.78
N PRO A 105 -16.86 -14.58 -39.89
CA PRO A 105 -17.18 -14.04 -41.21
C PRO A 105 -18.62 -14.40 -41.58
N ARG A 106 -19.32 -13.43 -42.18
CA ARG A 106 -20.62 -13.63 -42.81
C ARG A 106 -20.46 -14.58 -44.00
N HIS A 107 -21.09 -15.74 -43.93
CA HIS A 107 -21.60 -16.44 -45.12
C HIS A 107 -23.00 -16.96 -44.83
N GLY A 108 -23.93 -16.61 -45.72
CA GLY A 108 -25.32 -17.06 -45.68
C GLY A 108 -25.51 -18.45 -46.28
N GLY A 109 -26.72 -18.98 -46.16
CA GLY A 109 -27.15 -20.17 -46.91
C GLY A 109 -28.03 -21.12 -46.13
N ILE A 110 -29.25 -21.29 -46.64
CA ILE A 110 -30.42 -22.08 -46.18
C ILE A 110 -30.19 -23.61 -46.18
N SER A 111 -31.10 -24.31 -45.47
CA SER A 111 -31.44 -25.77 -45.47
C SER A 111 -30.53 -26.68 -44.65
N GLY A 112 -30.98 -27.68 -43.90
CA GLY A 112 -32.27 -28.34 -43.70
C GLY A 112 -31.97 -29.74 -43.13
N ASN A 113 -32.90 -30.29 -42.34
CA ASN A 113 -33.01 -31.68 -41.86
C ASN A 113 -32.27 -32.11 -40.57
N ASP A 114 -33.08 -32.20 -39.52
CA ASP A 114 -33.12 -33.28 -38.50
C ASP A 114 -33.33 -34.67 -39.16
N PRO A 115 -32.88 -35.81 -38.58
CA PRO A 115 -33.61 -36.39 -37.43
C PRO A 115 -32.82 -37.25 -36.41
N ARG A 116 -33.42 -37.32 -35.19
CA ARG A 116 -33.58 -38.46 -34.24
C ARG A 116 -32.28 -39.17 -33.78
N SER A 117 -31.99 -39.33 -32.48
CA SER A 117 -32.61 -40.21 -31.46
C SER A 117 -31.60 -40.24 -30.27
N SER A 118 -31.86 -40.49 -28.99
CA SER A 118 -33.00 -40.96 -28.17
C SER A 118 -32.52 -41.05 -26.71
N GLY A 119 -33.42 -40.77 -25.75
CA GLY A 119 -33.42 -41.28 -24.36
C GLY A 119 -32.55 -40.52 -23.35
N GLY A 120 -33.00 -40.17 -22.14
CA GLY A 120 -34.26 -40.40 -21.45
C GLY A 120 -34.11 -40.04 -19.96
N LEU A 121 -35.18 -39.50 -19.38
CA LEU A 121 -35.65 -39.67 -17.99
C LEU A 121 -34.94 -38.91 -16.82
N TYR A 122 -35.58 -37.79 -16.43
CA TYR A 122 -35.74 -37.26 -15.05
C TYR A 122 -36.55 -38.27 -14.17
N PRO A 123 -36.75 -38.12 -12.83
CA PRO A 123 -36.92 -36.87 -12.04
C PRO A 123 -36.33 -36.95 -10.58
N LEU A 124 -36.40 -36.00 -9.62
CA LEU A 124 -37.46 -35.14 -9.08
C LEU A 124 -36.83 -34.07 -8.16
N ALA A 125 -37.48 -32.91 -8.03
CA ALA A 125 -37.35 -31.99 -6.90
C ALA A 125 -38.35 -32.36 -5.77
N PRO A 126 -38.12 -31.90 -4.53
CA PRO A 126 -39.05 -30.93 -3.91
C PRO A 126 -38.28 -29.80 -3.17
N ALA A 127 -38.62 -28.52 -3.35
CA ALA A 127 -39.61 -27.72 -2.60
C ALA A 127 -39.19 -27.34 -1.16
N GLY A 128 -39.17 -26.03 -0.85
CA GLY A 128 -39.46 -25.51 0.50
C GLY A 128 -38.38 -24.65 1.19
N PHE A 129 -38.63 -23.35 1.25
CA PHE A 129 -37.99 -22.30 2.09
C PHE A 129 -38.18 -22.55 3.62
N PRO A 130 -37.35 -21.99 4.55
CA PRO A 130 -37.34 -20.56 4.81
C PRO A 130 -35.98 -19.89 5.06
N SER A 131 -35.97 -18.63 4.63
CA SER A 131 -35.21 -17.51 5.13
C SER A 131 -35.15 -17.43 6.66
N SER A 132 -33.93 -17.33 7.20
CA SER A 132 -33.67 -16.63 8.46
C SER A 132 -32.35 -15.89 8.36
N VAL A 133 -32.46 -14.59 8.08
CA VAL A 133 -31.42 -13.60 8.29
C VAL A 133 -31.19 -13.52 9.80
N ASN A 134 -30.16 -14.19 10.30
CA ASN A 134 -29.66 -13.89 11.64
C ASN A 134 -28.76 -12.67 11.55
N GLN A 135 -29.38 -11.51 11.77
CA GLN A 135 -28.70 -10.31 12.22
C GLN A 135 -28.01 -10.65 13.55
N ALA A 136 -26.70 -10.91 13.49
CA ALA A 136 -25.85 -10.74 14.66
C ALA A 136 -25.47 -9.25 14.70
N SER A 137 -26.29 -8.49 15.41
CA SER A 137 -25.98 -7.15 15.90
C SER A 137 -24.77 -7.22 16.83
N THR A 138 -23.57 -7.05 16.27
CA THR A 138 -22.41 -6.60 17.03
C THR A 138 -22.50 -5.09 17.13
N THR A 139 -22.92 -4.62 18.30
CA THR A 139 -22.89 -3.23 18.71
C THR A 139 -21.46 -2.70 18.62
N SER A 140 -21.09 -2.10 17.49
CA SER A 140 -19.94 -1.22 17.45
C SER A 140 -20.33 0.07 18.16
N ALA A 141 -19.64 0.39 19.25
CA ALA A 141 -19.68 1.75 19.76
C ALA A 141 -19.36 2.70 18.60
N PRO A 142 -20.14 3.77 18.37
CA PRO A 142 -19.88 4.68 17.27
C PRO A 142 -18.50 5.30 17.49
N CYS A 143 -17.66 5.24 16.45
CA CYS A 143 -16.50 6.11 16.37
C CYS A 143 -16.95 7.55 16.62
N SER A 144 -16.19 8.24 17.47
CA SER A 144 -16.46 9.52 18.13
C SER A 144 -17.21 10.56 17.30
N GLU A 145 -18.00 11.39 17.98
CA GLU A 145 -18.82 12.48 17.42
C GLU A 145 -18.06 13.50 16.54
N ASN A 146 -16.72 13.44 16.49
CA ASN A 146 -15.85 14.30 15.70
C ASN A 146 -15.19 13.60 14.49
N LEU A 147 -15.47 12.32 14.24
CA LEU A 147 -14.97 11.60 13.07
C LEU A 147 -15.72 12.06 11.81
N LEU A 148 -15.05 12.84 10.96
CA LEU A 148 -15.65 13.37 9.73
C LEU A 148 -15.67 12.35 8.59
N LEU A 149 -14.62 11.56 8.45
CA LEU A 149 -14.43 10.64 7.33
C LEU A 149 -13.59 9.45 7.75
N LYS A 150 -14.02 8.25 7.35
CA LYS A 150 -13.26 7.01 7.48
C LYS A 150 -13.32 6.27 6.16
N VAL A 151 -12.16 5.94 5.61
CA VAL A 151 -12.01 5.29 4.30
C VAL A 151 -11.12 4.07 4.43
N GLY A 152 -11.45 3.03 3.67
CA GLY A 152 -10.68 1.81 3.52
C GLY A 152 -10.98 0.74 4.57
N HIS A 153 -10.69 -0.49 4.19
CA HIS A 153 -10.70 -1.66 5.07
C HIS A 153 -9.34 -2.36 5.04
N TYR A 154 -9.13 -3.28 5.98
CA TYR A 154 -7.97 -4.17 5.90
C TYR A 154 -8.23 -5.22 4.82
N GLY A 155 -7.37 -5.31 3.82
CA GLY A 155 -7.53 -6.27 2.75
C GLY A 155 -6.57 -6.04 1.57
N PRO A 156 -6.42 -7.06 0.70
CA PRO A 156 -5.59 -6.95 -0.49
C PRO A 156 -6.33 -6.35 -1.69
N THR A 157 -7.60 -5.93 -1.53
CA THR A 157 -8.40 -5.44 -2.66
C THR A 157 -7.87 -4.13 -3.21
N ILE A 158 -8.45 -3.68 -4.32
CA ILE A 158 -8.00 -2.47 -5.03
C ILE A 158 -8.10 -1.18 -4.21
N ALA A 159 -9.01 -1.14 -3.22
CA ALA A 159 -9.30 0.04 -2.40
C ALA A 159 -9.00 -0.17 -0.91
N ASP A 160 -8.66 -1.40 -0.51
CA ASP A 160 -8.29 -1.71 0.86
C ASP A 160 -6.81 -1.41 1.12
N PHE A 161 -6.44 -1.34 2.39
CA PHE A 161 -5.07 -1.19 2.82
C PHE A 161 -4.57 -2.48 3.48
N MET A 162 -3.32 -2.84 3.22
CA MET A 162 -2.65 -3.91 3.96
C MET A 162 -1.89 -3.36 5.17
N LYS A 163 -1.20 -2.22 4.99
CA LYS A 163 -0.48 -1.49 6.03
C LYS A 163 -0.34 -0.02 5.61
N PRO A 164 -1.38 0.81 5.78
CA PRO A 164 -1.28 2.24 5.48
C PRO A 164 -0.22 2.86 6.41
N TYR A 165 0.62 3.73 5.87
CA TYR A 165 1.78 4.25 6.60
C TYR A 165 1.93 5.76 6.50
N GLY A 166 2.21 6.29 5.32
CA GLY A 166 2.32 7.72 5.05
C GLY A 166 1.02 8.30 4.52
N LEU A 167 0.75 9.55 4.87
CA LEU A 167 -0.38 10.33 4.37
C LEU A 167 0.13 11.72 3.99
N ALA A 168 -0.23 12.18 2.79
CA ALA A 168 -0.05 13.56 2.35
C ALA A 168 -1.35 14.09 1.77
N ILE A 169 -1.47 15.42 1.74
CA ILE A 169 -2.64 16.11 1.19
C ILE A 169 -2.19 16.86 -0.07
N GLY A 170 -2.85 16.55 -1.18
CA GLY A 170 -2.71 17.22 -2.47
C GLY A 170 -3.28 18.64 -2.44
N ARG A 171 -2.96 19.43 -3.47
CA ARG A 171 -3.38 20.84 -3.52
C ARG A 171 -4.88 21.04 -3.64
N ASN A 172 -5.60 20.06 -4.19
CA ASN A 172 -7.06 20.12 -4.31
C ASN A 172 -7.75 19.33 -3.20
N GLY A 173 -7.01 18.96 -2.14
CA GLY A 173 -7.53 18.21 -0.99
C GLY A 173 -7.56 16.69 -1.19
N GLU A 174 -6.88 16.16 -2.20
CA GLU A 174 -6.73 14.73 -2.38
C GLU A 174 -5.89 14.11 -1.25
N TYR A 175 -6.28 12.96 -0.74
CA TYR A 175 -5.48 12.20 0.22
C TYR A 175 -4.60 11.21 -0.52
N VAL A 176 -3.28 11.38 -0.41
CA VAL A 176 -2.29 10.45 -0.98
C VAL A 176 -1.74 9.59 0.14
N VAL A 177 -1.99 8.28 0.06
CA VAL A 177 -1.68 7.33 1.13
C VAL A 177 -0.73 6.27 0.60
N THR A 178 0.34 5.98 1.34
CA THR A 178 1.22 4.84 1.05
C THR A 178 0.75 3.61 1.80
N ASP A 179 0.62 2.49 1.09
CA ASP A 179 0.40 1.18 1.68
C ASP A 179 1.73 0.40 1.65
N LEU A 180 2.41 0.39 2.80
CA LEU A 180 3.77 -0.14 2.96
C LEU A 180 3.87 -1.64 2.62
N ALA A 181 2.84 -2.42 2.95
CA ALA A 181 2.86 -3.86 2.68
C ALA A 181 2.46 -4.19 1.23
N GLY A 182 1.60 -3.36 0.63
CA GLY A 182 1.23 -3.47 -0.78
C GLY A 182 2.21 -2.81 -1.75
N SER A 183 3.26 -2.13 -1.25
CA SER A 183 4.19 -1.28 -2.03
C SER A 183 3.45 -0.43 -3.06
N ARG A 184 2.40 0.28 -2.65
CA ARG A 184 1.53 1.02 -3.56
C ARG A 184 1.07 2.32 -2.95
N VAL A 185 0.73 3.26 -3.82
CA VAL A 185 0.13 4.54 -3.46
C VAL A 185 -1.34 4.51 -3.85
N LEU A 186 -2.20 4.97 -2.95
CA LEU A 186 -3.62 5.18 -3.18
C LEU A 186 -3.93 6.67 -3.06
N VAL A 187 -4.69 7.20 -4.01
CA VAL A 187 -5.10 8.61 -4.05
C VAL A 187 -6.61 8.66 -3.93
N PHE A 188 -7.10 9.35 -2.90
CA PHE A 188 -8.52 9.53 -2.63
C PHE A 188 -8.92 10.99 -2.84
N ALA A 189 -10.12 11.22 -3.34
CA ALA A 189 -10.75 12.54 -3.29
C ALA A 189 -11.00 12.97 -1.84
N ASN A 190 -11.25 14.26 -1.64
CA ASN A 190 -11.60 14.81 -0.33
C ASN A 190 -12.87 14.18 0.30
N ALA A 191 -13.77 13.63 -0.53
CA ALA A 191 -14.95 12.88 -0.09
C ALA A 191 -14.65 11.41 0.30
N GLY A 192 -13.42 10.94 0.08
CA GLY A 192 -12.99 9.57 0.39
C GLY A 192 -13.14 8.54 -0.73
N GLU A 193 -13.50 8.98 -1.94
CA GLU A 193 -13.57 8.11 -3.13
C GLU A 193 -12.15 7.83 -3.66
N LEU A 194 -11.83 6.57 -3.99
CA LEU A 194 -10.55 6.24 -4.63
C LEU A 194 -10.55 6.77 -6.07
N ILE A 195 -9.64 7.69 -6.37
CA ILE A 195 -9.53 8.34 -7.69
C ILE A 195 -8.26 7.94 -8.46
N GLY A 196 -7.27 7.36 -7.78
CA GLY A 196 -6.03 6.92 -8.42
C GLY A 196 -5.29 5.90 -7.57
N ARG A 197 -4.46 5.10 -8.24
CA ARG A 197 -3.56 4.15 -7.59
C ARG A 197 -2.39 3.81 -8.50
N PHE A 198 -1.27 3.44 -7.91
CA PHE A 198 -0.17 2.82 -8.65
C PHE A 198 0.70 1.98 -7.71
N SER A 199 1.32 0.94 -8.28
CA SER A 199 2.28 0.10 -7.57
C SER A 199 3.70 0.65 -7.74
N CYS A 200 4.53 0.40 -6.74
CA CYS A 200 5.94 0.72 -6.74
C CYS A 200 6.77 -0.57 -6.78
N ASP A 201 7.83 -0.57 -7.59
CA ASP A 201 8.85 -1.61 -7.72
C ASP A 201 9.81 -1.66 -6.50
N CYS A 202 9.65 -0.76 -5.54
CA CYS A 202 10.45 -0.67 -4.33
C CYS A 202 9.58 -0.51 -3.08
N LYS A 203 10.18 -0.70 -1.90
CA LYS A 203 9.48 -0.43 -0.64
C LYS A 203 9.33 1.07 -0.49
N ILE A 204 8.13 1.51 -0.15
CA ILE A 204 7.79 2.91 0.07
C ILE A 204 7.38 3.11 1.53
N SER A 205 7.69 4.27 2.11
CA SER A 205 7.32 4.59 3.49
C SER A 205 6.54 5.90 3.54
N GLY A 206 7.19 7.01 3.85
CA GLY A 206 6.56 8.33 3.91
C GLY A 206 6.26 8.89 2.52
N VAL A 207 5.27 9.78 2.47
CA VAL A 207 4.89 10.54 1.28
C VAL A 207 4.75 12.02 1.62
N THR A 208 5.15 12.88 0.70
CA THR A 208 4.84 14.31 0.72
C THR A 208 4.49 14.77 -0.69
N MET A 209 3.70 15.85 -0.80
CA MET A 209 3.39 16.47 -2.09
C MET A 209 4.38 17.60 -2.38
N THR A 210 4.79 17.72 -3.63
CA THR A 210 5.65 18.81 -4.09
C THR A 210 4.85 20.03 -4.56
N LYS A 211 5.55 21.13 -4.83
CA LYS A 211 4.95 22.37 -5.34
C LYS A 211 4.29 22.26 -6.72
N ASP A 212 4.58 21.21 -7.45
CA ASP A 212 4.03 20.93 -8.78
C ASP A 212 2.94 19.84 -8.72
N ASN A 213 2.48 19.49 -7.51
CA ASN A 213 1.50 18.44 -7.27
C ASN A 213 1.99 17.04 -7.71
N SER A 214 3.30 16.84 -7.66
CA SER A 214 3.94 15.53 -7.82
C SER A 214 4.09 14.86 -6.45
N ILE A 215 4.20 13.53 -6.44
CA ILE A 215 4.27 12.70 -5.24
C ILE A 215 5.73 12.38 -4.96
N LEU A 216 6.28 12.84 -3.84
CA LEU A 216 7.63 12.52 -3.40
C LEU A 216 7.57 11.46 -2.30
N LEU A 217 8.15 10.29 -2.57
CA LEU A 217 8.15 9.16 -1.66
C LEU A 217 9.54 8.95 -1.04
N ALA A 218 9.56 8.62 0.24
CA ALA A 218 10.69 7.96 0.87
C ALA A 218 10.68 6.48 0.44
N VAL A 219 11.82 5.97 -0.04
CA VAL A 219 11.90 4.63 -0.63
C VAL A 219 13.10 3.83 -0.11
N ASN A 220 12.98 2.51 -0.13
CA ASN A 220 14.03 1.56 0.18
C ASN A 220 13.99 0.41 -0.84
N GLY A 221 15.16 -0.08 -1.27
CA GLY A 221 15.25 -1.17 -2.24
C GLY A 221 15.14 -0.74 -3.71
N ALA A 222 15.16 0.56 -3.98
CA ALA A 222 15.29 1.14 -5.32
C ALA A 222 16.77 1.41 -5.68
N GLY A 223 17.63 0.41 -5.50
CA GLY A 223 19.09 0.60 -5.58
C GLY A 223 19.63 1.41 -4.40
N SER A 224 20.42 2.45 -4.66
CA SER A 224 20.96 3.39 -3.65
C SER A 224 20.01 4.56 -3.34
N ALA A 225 18.82 4.57 -3.94
CA ALA A 225 17.86 5.64 -3.78
C ALA A 225 17.17 5.61 -2.41
N ILE A 226 16.98 6.80 -1.85
CA ILE A 226 16.20 7.01 -0.62
C ILE A 226 14.94 7.83 -0.85
N MET A 227 14.82 8.46 -2.02
CA MET A 227 13.60 9.12 -2.48
C MET A 227 13.31 8.82 -3.95
N ARG A 228 12.02 8.85 -4.31
CA ARG A 228 11.57 8.88 -5.70
C ARG A 228 10.42 9.86 -5.87
N LEU A 229 10.48 10.61 -6.96
CA LEU A 229 9.43 11.52 -7.39
C LEU A 229 8.57 10.83 -8.45
N TYR A 230 7.26 10.87 -8.25
CA TYR A 230 6.25 10.30 -9.14
C TYR A 230 5.28 11.39 -9.58
N ASN A 231 4.72 11.25 -10.79
CA ASN A 231 3.51 11.99 -11.12
C ASN A 231 2.28 11.31 -10.47
N MET A 232 1.09 11.92 -10.63
CA MET A 232 -0.15 11.38 -10.07
C MET A 232 -0.60 10.04 -10.71
N ASP A 233 -0.10 9.72 -11.91
CA ASP A 233 -0.38 8.45 -12.61
C ASP A 233 0.58 7.31 -12.19
N GLY A 234 1.59 7.60 -11.37
CA GLY A 234 2.59 6.61 -10.94
C GLY A 234 3.81 6.47 -11.84
N HIS A 235 4.01 7.36 -12.81
CA HIS A 235 5.25 7.41 -13.58
C HIS A 235 6.37 8.04 -12.74
N VAL A 236 7.52 7.36 -12.68
CA VAL A 236 8.73 7.87 -12.03
C VAL A 236 9.28 9.05 -12.82
N LEU A 237 9.32 10.22 -12.19
CA LEU A 237 9.92 11.45 -12.75
C LEU A 237 11.40 11.57 -12.37
N GLN A 238 11.76 11.17 -11.15
CA GLN A 238 13.13 11.26 -10.65
C GLN A 238 13.39 10.17 -9.60
N THR A 239 14.58 9.57 -9.65
CA THR A 239 15.11 8.72 -8.57
C THR A 239 16.28 9.44 -7.92
N ILE A 240 16.25 9.58 -6.59
CA ILE A 240 17.22 10.39 -5.84
C ILE A 240 17.89 9.52 -4.79
N GLY A 241 19.20 9.40 -4.89
CA GLY A 241 20.06 8.92 -3.82
C GLY A 241 21.42 8.43 -4.32
N ASP A 242 22.35 8.34 -3.37
CA ASP A 242 23.59 7.55 -3.39
C ASP A 242 24.08 7.33 -1.94
N TYR A 243 23.13 7.33 -0.99
CA TYR A 243 23.42 7.48 0.43
C TYR A 243 23.20 6.12 1.13
N TYR A 244 24.30 5.59 1.67
CA TYR A 244 24.46 4.44 2.57
C TYR A 244 23.48 3.24 2.43
N ARG A 245 24.05 2.05 2.16
CA ARG A 245 23.34 0.77 1.90
C ARG A 245 22.38 0.27 3.01
N TYR A 246 22.38 0.89 4.20
CA TYR A 246 21.61 0.43 5.37
C TYR A 246 20.53 1.40 5.85
N ASP A 247 20.25 2.47 5.10
CA ASP A 247 19.23 3.44 5.47
C ASP A 247 17.82 2.84 5.40
N LYS A 248 16.96 3.24 6.35
CA LYS A 248 15.54 2.91 6.36
C LYS A 248 14.76 4.22 6.47
N PRO A 249 14.62 4.96 5.36
CA PRO A 249 13.89 6.22 5.37
C PRO A 249 12.42 5.94 5.71
N SER A 250 11.83 6.83 6.49
CA SER A 250 10.56 6.60 7.17
C SER A 250 9.60 7.75 6.94
N GLY A 251 9.63 8.80 7.76
CA GLY A 251 8.87 10.02 7.52
C GLY A 251 9.56 10.93 6.52
N ILE A 252 8.76 11.70 5.76
CA ILE A 252 9.22 12.71 4.81
C ILE A 252 8.33 13.94 4.91
N ALA A 253 8.90 15.14 4.83
CA ALA A 253 8.17 16.41 4.77
C ALA A 253 8.97 17.46 4.01
N GLN A 254 8.33 18.57 3.66
CA GLN A 254 9.00 19.72 3.05
C GLN A 254 8.82 20.98 3.88
N THR A 255 9.85 21.82 3.87
CA THR A 255 9.81 23.20 4.39
C THR A 255 9.14 24.14 3.38
N SER A 256 8.86 25.36 3.82
CA SER A 256 8.28 26.42 2.97
C SER A 256 9.16 26.78 1.76
N ASP A 257 10.49 26.62 1.88
CA ASP A 257 11.48 26.79 0.80
C ASP A 257 11.79 25.49 0.03
N TYR A 258 10.96 24.45 0.21
CA TYR A 258 11.03 23.17 -0.49
C TYR A 258 12.29 22.35 -0.22
N LYS A 259 12.96 22.53 0.92
CA LYS A 259 13.92 21.54 1.41
C LYS A 259 13.16 20.30 1.86
N THR A 260 13.67 19.13 1.48
CA THR A 260 13.06 17.86 1.86
C THR A 260 13.74 17.31 3.10
N ILE A 261 12.95 16.96 4.11
CA ILE A 261 13.43 16.41 5.37
C ILE A 261 12.99 14.95 5.45
N ILE A 262 13.91 14.05 5.81
CA ILE A 262 13.63 12.61 5.94
C ILE A 262 14.09 12.12 7.31
N SER A 263 13.24 11.37 8.01
CA SER A 263 13.68 10.58 9.16
C SER A 263 14.23 9.23 8.69
N ASN A 264 15.43 8.89 9.12
CA ASN A 264 16.04 7.59 8.87
C ASN A 264 15.89 6.74 10.13
N LEU A 265 14.88 5.89 10.12
CA LEU A 265 14.54 5.02 11.25
C LEU A 265 15.70 4.06 11.58
N GLY A 266 16.34 3.49 10.56
CA GLY A 266 17.45 2.53 10.74
C GLY A 266 18.75 3.19 11.17
N GLY A 267 19.00 4.41 10.72
CA GLY A 267 20.21 5.17 11.03
C GLY A 267 20.12 6.05 12.27
N ASN A 268 18.94 6.16 12.91
CA ASN A 268 18.68 7.04 14.05
C ASN A 268 19.14 8.49 13.80
N ASN A 269 18.85 8.99 12.60
CA ASN A 269 19.27 10.31 12.16
C ASN A 269 18.24 10.94 11.22
N ILE A 270 18.42 12.22 10.95
CA ILE A 270 17.59 13.03 10.07
C ILE A 270 18.45 13.54 8.91
N TYR A 271 17.89 13.47 7.71
CA TYR A 271 18.47 14.05 6.50
C TYR A 271 17.71 15.30 6.09
N VAL A 272 18.45 16.31 5.67
CA VAL A 272 17.93 17.55 5.09
C VAL A 272 18.51 17.67 3.69
N PHE A 273 17.65 17.75 2.68
CA PHE A 273 17.98 17.94 1.29
C PHE A 273 17.64 19.36 0.86
N THR A 274 18.43 19.93 -0.06
CA THR A 274 18.07 21.17 -0.73
C THR A 274 16.85 20.98 -1.63
N HIS A 275 16.28 22.08 -2.13
CA HIS A 275 15.18 22.02 -3.11
C HIS A 275 15.57 21.37 -4.45
N GLN A 276 16.88 21.24 -4.73
CA GLN A 276 17.40 20.46 -5.86
C GLN A 276 17.74 19.01 -5.47
N ASN A 277 17.23 18.53 -4.33
CA ASN A 277 17.38 17.15 -3.86
C ASN A 277 18.84 16.72 -3.57
N LYS A 278 19.73 17.68 -3.25
CA LYS A 278 21.09 17.39 -2.79
C LYS A 278 21.13 17.35 -1.26
N MET A 279 21.79 16.36 -0.67
CA MET A 279 21.94 16.31 0.79
C MET A 279 22.71 17.55 1.29
N SER A 280 22.10 18.29 2.21
CA SER A 280 22.64 19.50 2.82
C SER A 280 23.10 19.27 4.25
N VAL A 281 22.30 18.57 5.06
CA VAL A 281 22.60 18.32 6.47
C VAL A 281 22.21 16.90 6.83
N LYS A 282 23.02 16.27 7.69
CA LYS A 282 22.70 15.04 8.41
C LYS A 282 22.97 15.29 9.88
N PHE A 283 22.00 14.98 10.75
CA PHE A 283 22.19 15.10 12.20
C PHE A 283 21.46 14.00 12.95
N GLY A 284 21.91 13.71 14.16
CA GLY A 284 21.39 12.60 14.96
C GLY A 284 22.22 11.33 14.86
N TRP A 285 22.22 10.57 15.95
CA TRP A 285 22.71 9.20 16.05
C TRP A 285 21.95 8.49 17.16
N HIS A 286 22.13 7.18 17.27
CA HIS A 286 21.45 6.37 18.28
C HIS A 286 21.73 6.87 19.71
N GLY A 287 20.68 7.04 20.51
CA GLY A 287 20.75 7.36 21.94
C GLY A 287 19.58 8.22 22.41
N SER A 288 19.64 8.66 23.68
CA SER A 288 18.53 9.35 24.35
C SER A 288 18.71 10.87 24.57
N GLY A 289 19.91 11.39 24.31
CA GLY A 289 20.23 12.81 24.45
C GLY A 289 19.44 13.72 23.49
N ASP A 290 19.50 15.04 23.73
CA ASP A 290 18.71 16.04 22.99
C ASP A 290 18.98 16.05 21.48
N LYS A 291 20.20 15.71 21.07
CA LYS A 291 20.61 15.59 19.66
C LYS A 291 20.68 14.14 19.17
N HIS A 292 20.30 13.16 19.99
CA HIS A 292 20.27 11.75 19.61
C HIS A 292 18.84 11.33 19.25
N PHE A 293 18.67 10.14 18.69
CA PHE A 293 17.38 9.53 18.44
C PHE A 293 17.39 8.04 18.76
N ASP A 294 16.22 7.50 19.08
CA ASP A 294 15.96 6.07 19.14
C ASP A 294 14.64 5.79 18.43
N GLY A 295 14.72 5.35 17.18
CA GLY A 295 13.56 5.13 16.32
C GLY A 295 12.81 6.42 15.94
N PRO A 296 13.44 7.37 15.21
CA PRO A 296 12.75 8.56 14.71
C PRO A 296 11.75 8.18 13.61
N ASN A 297 10.50 7.93 13.99
CA ASN A 297 9.50 7.26 13.15
C ASN A 297 8.96 8.17 12.06
N PHE A 298 8.36 9.30 12.43
CA PHE A 298 7.87 10.33 11.51
C PHE A 298 8.39 11.71 11.87
N LEU A 299 8.19 12.65 10.94
CA LEU A 299 8.46 14.06 11.15
C LEU A 299 7.42 14.93 10.45
N ALA A 300 7.33 16.17 10.90
CA ALA A 300 6.58 17.24 10.28
C ALA A 300 7.41 18.53 10.32
N VAL A 301 6.97 19.55 9.58
CA VAL A 301 7.58 20.88 9.60
C VAL A 301 6.55 21.88 10.11
N ASP A 302 6.95 22.71 11.08
CA ASP A 302 6.07 23.77 11.61
C ASP A 302 6.06 25.03 10.71
N SER A 303 5.25 26.02 11.06
CA SER A 303 5.14 27.26 10.27
C SER A 303 6.38 28.16 10.31
N LYS A 304 7.43 27.78 11.05
CA LYS A 304 8.72 28.48 11.15
C LYS A 304 9.85 27.65 10.53
N ASP A 305 9.50 26.62 9.76
CA ASP A 305 10.43 25.64 9.18
C ASP A 305 11.26 24.87 10.22
N HIS A 306 10.75 24.71 11.45
CA HIS A 306 11.35 23.77 12.38
C HIS A 306 10.93 22.34 12.07
N ILE A 307 11.89 21.44 12.17
CA ILE A 307 11.72 20.01 12.02
C ILE A 307 11.20 19.44 13.35
N VAL A 308 10.00 18.90 13.35
CA VAL A 308 9.35 18.26 14.50
C VAL A 308 9.42 16.75 14.30
N VAL A 309 10.16 16.04 15.15
CA VAL A 309 10.42 14.60 15.00
C VAL A 309 9.75 13.83 16.13
N SER A 310 9.02 12.77 15.79
CA SER A 310 8.56 11.77 16.77
C SER A 310 9.67 10.76 17.04
N ASP A 311 10.22 10.78 18.25
CA ASP A 311 11.33 9.92 18.66
C ASP A 311 10.79 8.79 19.55
N SER A 312 10.27 7.75 18.90
CA SER A 312 9.37 6.77 19.51
C SER A 312 10.02 5.91 20.60
N GLY A 313 11.31 5.58 20.49
CA GLY A 313 12.04 4.84 21.52
C GLY A 313 12.40 5.68 22.74
N ASN A 314 12.37 7.01 22.62
CA ASN A 314 12.62 7.96 23.71
C ASN A 314 11.34 8.61 24.25
N ASP A 315 10.16 8.14 23.82
CA ASP A 315 8.83 8.63 24.25
C ASP A 315 8.70 10.17 24.20
N CYS A 316 9.24 10.80 23.16
CA CYS A 316 9.30 12.25 23.08
C CYS A 316 9.14 12.81 21.66
N ILE A 317 8.82 14.10 21.60
CA ILE A 317 8.91 14.90 20.38
C ILE A 317 10.12 15.82 20.49
N LYS A 318 10.99 15.83 19.49
CA LYS A 318 12.16 16.71 19.44
C LYS A 318 12.03 17.69 18.29
N ILE A 319 12.41 18.94 18.53
CA ILE A 319 12.25 20.03 17.57
C ILE A 319 13.61 20.64 17.26
N PHE A 320 13.92 20.79 15.97
CA PHE A 320 15.19 21.29 15.45
C PHE A 320 14.96 22.37 14.41
N ASP A 321 15.96 23.20 14.13
CA ASP A 321 15.96 23.95 12.87
C ASP A 321 16.54 23.12 11.71
N THR A 322 16.46 23.66 10.50
CA THR A 322 16.98 23.02 9.27
C THR A 322 18.51 22.90 9.22
N ALA A 323 19.23 23.57 10.12
CA ALA A 323 20.67 23.39 10.31
C ALA A 323 21.00 22.26 11.30
N GLY A 324 19.99 21.61 11.89
CA GLY A 324 20.16 20.52 12.85
C GLY A 324 20.41 20.97 14.29
N ASN A 325 20.18 22.24 14.61
CA ASN A 325 20.29 22.72 15.99
C ASN A 325 19.02 22.37 16.76
N PHE A 326 19.20 21.72 17.90
CA PHE A 326 18.12 21.42 18.83
C PHE A 326 17.49 22.70 19.38
N LYS A 327 16.16 22.76 19.38
CA LYS A 327 15.37 23.88 19.91
C LYS A 327 14.69 23.51 21.21
N ARG A 328 13.94 22.40 21.22
CA ARG A 328 13.21 21.94 22.40
C ARG A 328 12.80 20.47 22.29
N LYS A 329 12.50 19.87 23.43
CA LYS A 329 11.94 18.52 23.57
C LYS A 329 10.60 18.61 24.31
N LEU A 330 9.62 17.87 23.84
CA LEU A 330 8.33 17.68 24.51
C LEU A 330 8.28 16.24 25.00
N VAL A 331 8.08 16.06 26.30
CA VAL A 331 7.89 14.77 26.96
C VAL A 331 6.55 14.77 27.65
N HIS A 332 5.88 13.62 27.68
CA HIS A 332 4.69 13.47 28.49
C HIS A 332 5.11 13.12 29.92
N PHE A 333 5.01 14.07 30.84
CA PHE A 333 5.13 13.76 32.26
C PHE A 333 3.83 13.09 32.72
N LEU A 334 3.86 11.77 32.93
CA LEU A 334 2.87 11.16 33.81
C LEU A 334 3.15 11.72 35.21
N SER A 335 2.30 12.63 35.67
CA SER A 335 2.27 13.03 37.08
C SER A 335 1.82 11.83 37.91
N HIS A 336 2.74 10.92 38.22
CA HIS A 336 2.57 10.11 39.41
C HIS A 336 2.66 11.08 40.59
N GLY A 337 1.55 11.25 41.30
CA GLY A 337 1.50 12.01 42.54
C GLY A 337 2.60 11.53 43.47
N GLY A 338 3.59 12.38 43.69
CA GLY A 338 4.80 12.05 44.43
C GLY A 338 5.62 13.31 44.65
N VAL A 339 5.22 14.05 45.67
CA VAL A 339 5.88 15.17 46.37
C VAL A 339 7.24 15.60 45.79
N SER A 340 7.26 16.85 45.32
CA SER A 340 8.47 17.65 45.11
C SER A 340 9.39 17.61 46.34
N ARG A 341 10.65 17.22 46.13
CA ARG A 341 11.75 17.77 46.91
C ARG A 341 12.70 18.49 45.96
N GLN A 342 12.70 19.81 46.08
CA GLN A 342 13.84 20.63 45.70
C GLN A 342 14.95 20.37 46.71
N GLU A 343 16.13 20.00 46.22
CA GLU A 343 17.44 20.27 46.80
C GLU A 343 18.30 20.61 45.57
N GLY A 344 19.09 21.68 45.50
CA GLY A 344 19.60 22.65 46.45
C GLY A 344 20.87 23.18 45.81
#